data_AF-A0A7J4B1H1-F1
#
_entry.id   AF-A0A7J4B1H1-F1
#
_cell.length_a   1.000
_cell.length_b   1.000
_cell.length_c   1.000
_cell.angle_alpha   90.00
_cell.angle_beta   90.00
_cell.angle_gamma   90.00
#
_symmetry.space_group_name_H-M   'P 1'
#
loop_
_entity.id
_entity.type
_entity.pdbx_description
1 polymer ?
#
loop_
_entity_poly.entity_id
_entity_poly.type
_entity_poly.pdbx_seq_one_letter_code
_entity_poly.pdbx_strand_id
1 'polypeptide(L)'
;MKKKYLVLFLLFFSSCMATQQDMIILQSQIDDLNTNIYTLKKNQADLSLKIDELNRNLTSFTENSRDLNTEISKLSSKIDDYITLTEKKINTAAKISDQKTDKNEKENEYLKETSQFYKGLSLYSSKKYELAIEHLKEYILKFPKGENIELAHLYMAESLYELKNFKEASIFYSKIMVNFPSFSKMEYVKLKYAKSLLQMNDKNKFDEALTYLYSITKDYPNSDEARIAKELLNIHKKTKTSLKVKKQ
;
A
#
# COMPACT_ATOMS: atom_id res chain seq x y z
N MET A 1 50.42 32.19 -68.07
CA MET A 1 50.55 31.50 -66.76
C MET A 1 49.84 32.18 -65.57
N LYS A 2 49.33 33.42 -65.66
CA LYS A 2 48.70 34.13 -64.52
C LYS A 2 47.28 33.65 -64.10
N LYS A 3 46.50 33.03 -64.99
CA LYS A 3 45.12 32.56 -64.69
C LYS A 3 45.03 31.31 -63.79
N LYS A 4 46.07 30.45 -63.76
CA LYS A 4 46.05 29.23 -62.92
C LYS A 4 46.27 29.52 -61.43
N TYR A 5 47.02 30.56 -61.09
CA TYR A 5 47.25 30.95 -59.69
C TYR A 5 46.04 31.65 -59.05
N LEU A 6 45.20 32.31 -59.84
CA LEU A 6 43.99 33.00 -59.35
C LEU A 6 42.88 32.01 -58.93
N VAL A 7 42.76 30.88 -59.63
CA VAL A 7 41.80 29.81 -59.27
C VAL A 7 42.27 29.01 -58.06
N LEU A 8 43.59 28.81 -57.92
CA LEU A 8 44.16 28.13 -56.76
C LEU A 8 44.03 28.96 -55.48
N PHE A 9 44.12 30.29 -55.57
CA PHE A 9 43.95 31.19 -54.41
C PHE A 9 42.49 31.30 -53.95
N LEU A 10 41.51 31.25 -54.88
CA LEU A 10 40.08 31.30 -54.56
C LEU A 10 39.54 30.04 -53.85
N LEU A 11 40.16 28.87 -54.06
CA LEU A 11 39.77 27.61 -53.40
C LEU A 11 40.26 27.52 -51.94
N PHE A 12 41.29 28.27 -51.55
CA PHE A 12 41.79 28.31 -50.17
C PHE A 12 41.00 29.24 -49.24
N PHE A 13 40.26 30.22 -49.78
CA PHE A 13 39.42 31.09 -48.95
C PHE A 13 38.05 30.49 -48.63
N SER A 14 37.54 29.59 -49.47
CA SER A 14 36.21 28.99 -49.26
C SER A 14 36.21 27.90 -48.18
N SER A 15 37.36 27.32 -47.83
CA SER A 15 37.48 26.27 -46.80
C SER A 15 37.54 26.81 -45.36
N CYS A 16 37.85 28.09 -45.16
CA CYS A 16 37.81 28.74 -43.84
C CYS A 16 36.40 29.17 -43.41
N MET A 17 35.47 29.37 -44.35
CA MET A 17 34.11 29.80 -44.02
C MET A 17 33.24 28.67 -43.46
N ALA A 18 33.43 27.42 -43.93
CA ALA A 18 32.70 26.26 -43.42
C ALA A 18 33.07 25.93 -41.97
N THR A 19 34.34 26.07 -41.61
CA THR A 19 34.86 25.79 -40.26
C THR A 19 34.44 26.82 -39.21
N GLN A 20 34.15 28.07 -39.60
CA GLN A 20 33.61 29.08 -38.66
C GLN A 20 32.15 28.81 -38.27
N GLN A 21 31.33 28.34 -39.21
CA GLN A 21 29.93 28.02 -38.96
C GLN A 21 29.78 26.83 -37.99
N ASP A 22 30.58 25.78 -38.21
CA ASP A 22 30.58 24.58 -37.36
C ASP A 22 31.07 24.89 -35.94
N MET A 23 32.06 25.79 -35.79
CA MET A 23 32.54 26.22 -34.48
C MET A 23 31.48 26.98 -33.68
N ILE A 24 30.67 27.83 -34.34
CA ILE A 24 29.57 28.55 -33.69
C ILE A 24 28.48 27.59 -33.21
N ILE A 25 28.14 26.58 -34.03
CA ILE A 25 27.16 25.55 -33.66
C ILE A 25 27.67 24.73 -32.46
N LEU A 26 28.96 24.37 -32.46
CA LEU A 26 29.58 23.63 -31.37
C LEU A 26 29.62 24.44 -30.07
N GLN A 27 29.89 25.75 -30.15
CA GLN A 27 29.86 26.67 -29.02
C GLN A 27 28.45 26.73 -28.40
N SER A 28 27.42 26.86 -29.23
CA SER A 28 26.02 26.85 -28.80
C SER A 28 25.64 25.54 -28.12
N GLN A 29 26.09 24.40 -28.65
CA GLN A 29 25.84 23.09 -28.04
C GLN A 29 26.54 22.94 -26.68
N ILE A 30 27.74 23.51 -26.52
CA ILE A 30 28.46 23.52 -25.24
C ILE A 30 27.71 24.39 -24.22
N ASP A 31 27.18 25.54 -24.63
CA ASP A 31 26.40 26.43 -23.76
C ASP A 31 25.08 25.80 -23.31
N ASP A 32 24.36 25.15 -24.23
CA ASP A 32 23.16 24.37 -23.91
C ASP A 32 23.49 23.20 -22.99
N LEU A 33 24.59 22.49 -23.23
CA LEU A 33 25.03 21.38 -22.39
C LEU A 33 25.39 21.86 -20.98
N ASN A 34 26.09 22.98 -20.86
CA ASN A 34 26.44 23.59 -19.57
C ASN A 34 25.18 24.01 -18.79
N THR A 35 24.20 24.58 -19.48
CA THR A 35 22.91 24.94 -18.89
C THR A 35 22.15 23.70 -18.41
N ASN A 36 22.15 22.62 -19.19
CA ASN A 36 21.56 21.34 -18.81
C ASN A 36 22.28 20.68 -17.62
N ILE A 37 23.61 20.76 -17.56
CA ILE A 37 24.38 20.29 -16.40
C ILE A 37 24.02 21.09 -15.15
N TYR A 38 23.86 22.41 -15.28
CA TYR A 38 23.48 23.27 -14.17
C TYR A 38 22.07 22.94 -13.64
N THR A 39 21.09 22.77 -14.53
CA THR A 39 19.73 22.38 -14.14
C THR A 39 19.69 20.98 -13.54
N LEU A 40 20.45 20.02 -14.07
CA LEU A 40 20.59 18.68 -13.50
C LEU A 40 21.18 18.71 -12.09
N LYS A 41 22.23 19.49 -11.85
CA LYS A 41 22.83 19.65 -10.52
C LYS A 41 21.85 20.25 -9.52
N LYS A 42 21.09 21.27 -9.93
CA LYS A 42 20.04 21.86 -9.10
C LYS A 42 18.96 20.83 -8.75
N ASN A 43 18.45 20.10 -9.74
CA ASN A 43 17.44 19.06 -9.54
C ASN A 43 17.96 17.94 -8.62
N GLN A 44 19.24 17.60 -8.71
CA GLN A 44 19.89 16.62 -7.83
C GLN A 44 19.93 17.11 -6.37
N ALA A 45 20.25 18.39 -6.15
CA ALA A 45 20.24 18.99 -4.82
C ALA A 45 18.82 19.04 -4.22
N ASP A 46 17.83 19.48 -5.00
CA ASP A 46 16.42 19.51 -4.59
C ASP A 46 15.89 18.10 -4.25
N LEU A 47 16.32 17.09 -5.02
CA LEU A 47 15.96 15.69 -4.75
C LEU A 47 16.62 15.19 -3.46
N SER A 48 17.87 15.56 -3.19
CA SER A 48 18.55 15.22 -1.94
C SER A 48 17.80 15.78 -0.73
N LEU A 49 17.37 17.04 -0.78
CA LEU A 49 16.60 17.65 0.30
C LEU A 49 15.26 16.94 0.54
N LYS A 50 14.56 16.56 -0.55
CA LYS A 50 13.31 15.77 -0.45
C LYS A 50 13.54 14.38 0.12
N ILE A 51 14.66 13.73 -0.18
CA ILE A 51 15.04 12.44 0.41
C ILE A 51 15.28 12.59 1.91
N ASP A 52 15.97 13.66 2.33
CA ASP A 52 16.23 13.92 3.75
C ASP A 52 14.93 14.21 4.51
N GLU A 53 14.03 15.01 3.95
CA GLU A 53 12.71 15.26 4.50
C GLU A 53 11.88 13.97 4.59
N LEU A 54 11.88 13.16 3.54
CA LEU A 54 11.19 11.88 3.52
C LEU A 54 11.74 10.92 4.58
N ASN A 55 13.07 10.87 4.76
CA ASN A 55 13.72 10.05 5.77
C ASN A 55 13.37 10.51 7.19
N ARG A 56 13.30 11.83 7.43
CA ARG A 56 12.85 12.38 8.73
C ARG A 56 11.40 12.01 9.02
N ASN A 57 10.52 12.20 8.04
CA ASN A 57 9.11 11.83 8.16
C ASN A 57 8.94 10.32 8.37
N LEU A 58 9.72 9.49 7.67
CA LEU A 58 9.70 8.03 7.83
C LEU A 58 10.22 7.60 9.20
N THR A 59 11.24 8.27 9.74
CA THR A 59 11.76 8.01 11.09
C THR A 59 10.71 8.39 12.14
N SER A 60 10.15 9.60 12.05
CA SER A 60 9.08 10.06 12.95
C SER A 60 7.84 9.17 12.89
N PHE A 61 7.44 8.74 11.69
CA PHE A 61 6.34 7.81 11.51
C PHE A 61 6.64 6.43 12.13
N THR A 62 7.87 5.94 11.97
CA THR A 62 8.32 4.66 12.55
C THR A 62 8.34 4.71 14.07
N GLU A 63 8.79 5.82 14.67
CA GLU A 63 8.76 6.06 16.12
C GLU A 63 7.32 6.12 16.63
N ASN A 64 6.46 6.93 16.00
CA ASN A 64 5.03 6.99 16.36
C ASN A 64 4.35 5.63 16.24
N SER A 65 4.67 4.85 15.19
CA SER A 65 4.15 3.49 15.02
C SER A 65 4.67 2.55 16.10
N ARG A 66 5.95 2.67 16.50
CA ARG A 66 6.52 1.88 17.58
C ARG A 66 5.85 2.21 18.91
N ASP A 67 5.68 3.49 19.22
CA ASP A 67 5.01 3.94 20.44
C ASP A 67 3.56 3.45 20.47
N LEU A 68 2.83 3.62 19.38
CA LEU A 68 1.47 3.08 19.22
C LEU A 68 1.44 1.56 19.43
N ASN A 69 2.39 0.80 18.88
CA ASN A 69 2.49 -0.63 19.10
C ASN A 69 2.79 -0.99 20.57
N THR A 70 3.61 -0.19 21.27
CA THR A 70 3.86 -0.41 22.70
C THR A 70 2.62 -0.12 23.54
N GLU A 71 1.85 0.92 23.20
CA GLU A 71 0.58 1.22 23.87
C GLU A 71 -0.46 0.13 23.61
N ILE A 72 -0.59 -0.34 22.36
CA ILE A 72 -1.44 -1.48 22.00
C ILE A 72 -1.01 -2.73 22.78
N SER A 73 0.29 -2.99 22.93
CA SER A 73 0.78 -4.15 23.70
C SER A 73 0.47 -4.03 25.19
N LYS A 74 0.63 -2.84 25.78
CA LYS A 74 0.24 -2.57 27.17
C LYS A 74 -1.26 -2.72 27.37
N LEU A 75 -2.05 -2.24 26.42
CA LEU A 75 -3.50 -2.37 26.45
C LEU A 75 -3.92 -3.83 26.28
N SER A 76 -3.28 -4.58 25.38
CA SER A 76 -3.48 -6.02 25.24
C SER A 76 -3.17 -6.76 26.52
N SER A 77 -2.05 -6.45 27.19
CA SER A 77 -1.70 -7.06 28.47
C SER A 77 -2.75 -6.76 29.54
N LYS A 78 -3.24 -5.52 29.62
CA LYS A 78 -4.34 -5.19 30.55
C LYS A 78 -5.62 -5.95 30.18
N ILE A 79 -5.94 -6.06 28.90
CA ILE A 79 -7.09 -6.83 28.42
C ILE A 79 -6.93 -8.31 28.81
N ASP A 80 -5.75 -8.91 28.67
CA ASP A 80 -5.47 -10.28 29.10
C ASP A 80 -5.61 -10.45 30.63
N ASP A 81 -5.14 -9.48 31.42
CA ASP A 81 -5.34 -9.47 32.88
C ASP A 81 -6.83 -9.37 33.26
N TYR A 82 -7.59 -8.53 32.54
CA TYR A 82 -9.03 -8.46 32.72
C TYR A 82 -9.73 -9.75 32.28
N ILE A 83 -9.35 -10.35 31.15
CA ILE A 83 -9.90 -11.61 30.67
C ILE A 83 -9.63 -12.72 31.69
N THR A 84 -8.40 -12.87 32.17
CA THR A 84 -8.05 -13.91 33.15
C THR A 84 -8.74 -13.70 34.50
N LEU A 85 -8.86 -12.44 34.97
CA LEU A 85 -9.64 -12.11 36.16
C LEU A 85 -11.13 -12.45 35.97
N THR A 86 -11.66 -12.22 34.76
CA THR A 86 -13.06 -12.48 34.43
C THR A 86 -13.33 -13.96 34.25
N GLU A 87 -12.45 -14.72 33.60
CA GLU A 87 -12.47 -16.19 33.52
C GLU A 87 -12.43 -16.81 34.91
N LYS A 88 -11.58 -16.29 35.81
CA LYS A 88 -11.53 -16.73 37.20
C LYS A 88 -12.86 -16.47 37.91
N LYS A 89 -13.46 -15.30 37.75
CA LYS A 89 -14.78 -14.97 38.31
C LYS A 89 -15.90 -15.82 37.70
N ILE A 90 -15.88 -16.07 36.39
CA ILE A 90 -16.85 -16.92 35.67
C ILE A 90 -16.75 -18.36 36.16
N ASN A 91 -15.54 -18.91 36.32
CA ASN A 91 -15.35 -20.27 36.84
C ASN A 91 -15.78 -20.42 38.31
N THR A 92 -15.72 -19.32 39.07
CA THR A 92 -16.21 -19.26 40.46
C THR A 92 -17.73 -19.11 40.51
N ALA A 93 -18.32 -18.35 39.57
CA ALA A 93 -19.76 -18.17 39.41
C ALA A 93 -20.46 -19.39 38.78
N ALA A 94 -19.82 -20.12 37.87
CA ALA A 94 -20.34 -21.36 37.29
C ALA A 94 -20.43 -22.52 38.30
N LYS A 95 -19.77 -22.40 39.46
CA LYS A 95 -19.94 -23.30 40.62
C LYS A 95 -21.08 -22.89 41.55
N ILE A 96 -21.69 -21.72 41.35
CA ILE A 96 -22.75 -21.17 42.21
C ILE A 96 -23.94 -20.79 41.32
N SER A 97 -24.89 -21.72 41.23
CA SER A 97 -26.28 -21.50 40.81
C SER A 97 -26.57 -21.45 39.30
N ASP A 98 -27.15 -22.56 38.83
CA ASP A 98 -28.37 -22.53 38.01
C ASP A 98 -29.36 -21.49 38.56
N GLN A 99 -30.09 -20.82 37.66
CA GLN A 99 -31.19 -19.86 37.91
C GLN A 99 -30.81 -18.37 38.08
N LYS A 100 -30.81 -17.64 36.94
CA LYS A 100 -31.64 -16.43 36.67
C LYS A 100 -31.28 -15.84 35.30
N THR A 101 -32.18 -16.07 34.35
CA THR A 101 -31.98 -15.96 32.90
C THR A 101 -32.39 -14.60 32.33
N ASP A 102 -31.74 -14.25 31.21
CA ASP A 102 -32.07 -13.23 30.18
C ASP A 102 -31.29 -11.89 30.16
N LYS A 103 -30.94 -11.26 31.31
CA LYS A 103 -30.08 -10.05 31.28
C LYS A 103 -28.57 -10.34 31.30
N ASN A 104 -28.17 -11.36 32.09
CA ASN A 104 -26.76 -11.73 32.24
C ASN A 104 -26.20 -12.55 31.05
N GLU A 105 -27.05 -13.19 30.24
CA GLU A 105 -26.57 -13.98 29.09
C GLU A 105 -26.12 -13.10 27.92
N LYS A 106 -26.89 -12.07 27.57
CA LYS A 106 -26.52 -11.15 26.49
C LYS A 106 -25.28 -10.32 26.83
N GLU A 107 -25.13 -9.89 28.07
CA GLU A 107 -23.93 -9.18 28.54
C GLU A 107 -22.70 -10.11 28.56
N ASN A 108 -22.87 -11.38 28.96
CA ASN A 108 -21.79 -12.38 28.95
C ASN A 108 -21.43 -12.82 27.52
N GLU A 109 -22.40 -12.93 26.61
CA GLU A 109 -22.19 -13.22 25.19
C GLU A 109 -21.49 -12.06 24.49
N TYR A 110 -21.89 -10.81 24.75
CA TYR A 110 -21.19 -9.62 24.27
C TYR A 110 -19.73 -9.54 24.77
N LEU A 111 -19.50 -9.87 26.04
CA LEU A 111 -18.16 -9.86 26.62
C LEU A 111 -17.27 -10.97 26.02
N LYS A 112 -17.84 -12.16 25.78
CA LYS A 112 -17.16 -13.28 25.10
C LYS A 112 -16.86 -12.96 23.64
N GLU A 113 -17.82 -12.38 22.93
CA GLU A 113 -17.66 -11.88 21.57
C GLU A 113 -16.47 -10.92 21.51
N THR A 114 -16.52 -9.87 22.33
CA THR A 114 -15.51 -8.81 22.41
C THR A 114 -14.13 -9.40 22.72
N SER A 115 -14.03 -10.24 23.75
CA SER A 115 -12.78 -10.89 24.15
C SER A 115 -12.16 -11.72 23.02
N GLN A 116 -12.98 -12.48 22.28
CA GLN A 116 -12.48 -13.35 21.22
C GLN A 116 -11.92 -12.54 20.03
N PHE A 117 -12.60 -11.47 19.63
CA PHE A 117 -12.13 -10.59 18.57
C PHE A 117 -10.80 -9.90 18.94
N TYR A 118 -10.73 -9.30 20.14
CA TYR A 118 -9.54 -8.57 20.57
C TYR A 118 -8.32 -9.47 20.73
N LYS A 119 -8.51 -10.74 21.10
CA LYS A 119 -7.41 -11.72 21.11
C LYS A 119 -6.81 -11.93 19.71
N GLY A 120 -7.66 -12.11 18.69
CA GLY A 120 -7.22 -12.19 17.29
C GLY A 120 -6.50 -10.92 16.83
N LEU A 121 -7.02 -9.75 17.19
CA LEU A 121 -6.41 -8.46 16.85
C LEU A 121 -5.04 -8.24 17.52
N SER A 122 -4.89 -8.66 18.78
CA SER A 122 -3.61 -8.60 19.48
C SER A 122 -2.54 -9.49 18.83
N LEU A 123 -2.93 -10.70 18.41
CA LEU A 123 -2.05 -11.62 17.70
C LEU A 123 -1.62 -11.07 16.33
N TYR A 124 -2.55 -10.44 15.60
CA TYR A 124 -2.25 -9.74 14.36
C TYR A 124 -1.23 -8.61 14.59
N SER A 125 -1.45 -7.79 15.62
CA SER A 125 -0.55 -6.69 15.99
C SER A 125 0.84 -7.20 16.40
N SER A 126 0.89 -8.39 16.99
CA SER A 126 2.13 -9.12 17.33
C SER A 126 2.76 -9.86 16.14
N LYS A 127 2.23 -9.69 14.93
CA LYS A 127 2.65 -10.38 13.68
C LYS A 127 2.56 -11.90 13.73
N LYS A 128 1.74 -12.45 14.65
CA LYS A 128 1.45 -13.88 14.76
C LYS A 128 0.23 -14.20 13.91
N TYR A 129 0.38 -14.08 12.59
CA TYR A 129 -0.74 -14.07 11.65
C TYR A 129 -1.52 -15.40 11.62
N GLU A 130 -0.85 -16.54 11.75
CA GLU A 130 -1.50 -17.86 11.77
C GLU A 130 -2.43 -18.01 12.99
N LEU A 131 -1.96 -17.59 14.18
CA LEU A 131 -2.76 -17.62 15.41
C LEU A 131 -3.89 -16.57 15.36
N ALA A 132 -3.62 -15.40 14.75
CA ALA A 132 -4.65 -14.39 14.54
C ALA A 132 -5.79 -14.95 13.68
N ILE A 133 -5.45 -15.64 12.58
CA ILE A 133 -6.42 -16.32 11.71
C ILE A 133 -7.28 -17.31 12.49
N GLU A 134 -6.68 -18.14 13.36
CA GLU A 134 -7.43 -19.10 14.18
C GLU A 134 -8.50 -18.42 15.04
N HIS A 135 -8.11 -17.40 15.82
CA HIS A 135 -9.02 -16.68 16.71
C HIS A 135 -10.07 -15.87 15.97
N LEU A 136 -9.69 -15.23 14.85
CA LEU A 136 -10.61 -14.47 14.00
C LEU A 136 -11.60 -15.39 13.27
N LYS A 137 -11.17 -16.59 12.85
CA LYS A 137 -12.05 -17.61 12.26
C LYS A 137 -13.10 -18.04 13.27
N GLU A 138 -12.67 -18.33 14.49
CA GLU A 138 -13.57 -18.71 15.58
C GLU A 138 -14.58 -17.60 15.87
N TYR A 139 -14.13 -16.33 15.90
CA TYR A 139 -15.03 -15.18 16.06
C TYR A 139 -16.08 -15.12 14.95
N ILE A 140 -15.67 -15.20 13.68
CA ILE A 140 -16.58 -15.14 12.52
C ILE A 140 -17.61 -16.27 12.56
N LEU A 141 -17.21 -17.47 12.99
CA LEU A 141 -18.09 -18.64 13.09
C LEU A 141 -19.09 -18.53 14.24
N LYS A 142 -18.65 -18.05 15.42
CA LYS A 142 -19.48 -17.97 16.62
C LYS A 142 -20.36 -16.72 16.64
N PHE A 143 -19.88 -15.61 16.10
CA PHE A 143 -20.52 -14.30 16.16
C PHE A 143 -20.71 -13.70 14.75
N PRO A 144 -21.43 -14.37 13.82
CA PRO A 144 -21.58 -13.92 12.44
C PRO A 144 -22.36 -12.60 12.27
N LYS A 145 -22.99 -12.10 13.35
CA LYS A 145 -23.67 -10.81 13.42
C LYS A 145 -23.10 -9.91 14.54
N GLY A 146 -21.91 -10.23 15.02
CA GLY A 146 -21.24 -9.48 16.07
C GLY A 146 -20.89 -8.06 15.61
N GLU A 147 -20.72 -7.14 16.56
CA GLU A 147 -20.39 -5.74 16.29
C GLU A 147 -19.07 -5.58 15.52
N ASN A 148 -18.12 -6.50 15.73
CA ASN A 148 -16.80 -6.46 15.08
C ASN A 148 -16.71 -7.39 13.86
N ILE A 149 -17.83 -7.88 13.31
CA ILE A 149 -17.79 -8.86 12.22
C ILE A 149 -17.10 -8.34 10.95
N GLU A 150 -17.30 -7.06 10.62
CA GLU A 150 -16.70 -6.41 9.45
C GLU A 150 -15.17 -6.32 9.63
N LEU A 151 -14.73 -5.93 10.84
CA LEU A 151 -13.32 -5.86 11.21
C LEU A 151 -12.67 -7.23 11.32
N ALA A 152 -13.39 -8.24 11.81
CA ALA A 152 -12.87 -9.60 11.88
C ALA A 152 -12.57 -10.17 10.48
N HIS A 153 -13.46 -9.91 9.51
CA HIS A 153 -13.19 -10.24 8.11
C HIS A 153 -11.99 -9.45 7.55
N LEU A 154 -11.86 -8.17 7.92
CA LEU A 154 -10.74 -7.34 7.48
C LEU A 154 -9.40 -7.88 8.01
N TYR A 155 -9.27 -8.09 9.31
CA TYR A 155 -8.03 -8.57 9.91
C TYR A 155 -7.71 -10.02 9.53
N MET A 156 -8.72 -10.84 9.22
CA MET A 156 -8.54 -12.14 8.61
C MET A 156 -7.88 -11.99 7.22
N ALA A 157 -8.41 -11.11 6.38
CA ALA A 157 -7.85 -10.84 5.05
C ALA A 157 -6.43 -10.27 5.13
N GLU A 158 -6.17 -9.33 6.04
CA GLU A 158 -4.84 -8.76 6.26
C GLU A 158 -3.85 -9.82 6.74
N SER A 159 -4.23 -10.67 7.71
CA SER A 159 -3.37 -11.76 8.18
C SER A 159 -3.00 -12.72 7.06
N LEU A 160 -3.97 -13.11 6.22
CA LEU A 160 -3.75 -13.95 5.04
C LEU A 160 -2.85 -13.26 4.01
N TYR A 161 -3.02 -11.95 3.82
CA TYR A 161 -2.20 -11.16 2.92
C TYR A 161 -0.73 -11.12 3.36
N GLU A 162 -0.48 -10.91 4.66
CA GLU A 162 0.88 -10.92 5.23
C GLU A 162 1.55 -12.30 5.10
N LEU A 163 0.76 -13.38 5.19
CA LEU A 163 1.20 -14.75 4.90
C LEU A 163 1.34 -15.07 3.41
N LYS A 164 1.15 -14.07 2.52
CA LYS A 164 1.18 -14.20 1.06
C LYS A 164 0.13 -15.18 0.51
N ASN A 165 -0.89 -15.51 1.30
CA ASN A 165 -2.03 -16.27 0.83
C ASN A 165 -3.03 -15.33 0.14
N PHE A 166 -2.60 -14.75 -0.98
CA PHE A 166 -3.34 -13.71 -1.69
C PHE A 166 -4.69 -14.20 -2.21
N LYS A 167 -4.79 -15.49 -2.56
CA LYS A 167 -6.05 -16.09 -3.00
C LYS A 167 -7.10 -16.05 -1.90
N GLU A 168 -6.77 -16.53 -0.70
CA GLU A 168 -7.71 -16.51 0.43
C GLU A 168 -7.94 -15.10 0.94
N ALA A 169 -6.91 -14.26 0.99
CA ALA A 169 -7.05 -12.85 1.34
C ALA A 169 -8.08 -12.15 0.44
N SER A 170 -7.99 -12.36 -0.89
CA SER A 170 -8.93 -11.77 -1.85
C SER A 170 -10.38 -12.19 -1.58
N ILE A 171 -10.62 -13.44 -1.16
CA ILE A 171 -11.96 -13.94 -0.82
C ILE A 171 -12.52 -13.21 0.41
N PHE A 172 -11.71 -12.95 1.43
CA PHE A 172 -12.19 -12.23 2.61
C PHE A 172 -12.42 -10.74 2.33
N TYR A 173 -11.57 -10.08 1.54
CA TYR A 173 -11.86 -8.72 1.09
C TYR A 173 -13.14 -8.65 0.25
N SER A 174 -13.38 -9.62 -0.65
CA SER A 174 -14.61 -9.64 -1.45
C SER A 174 -15.86 -9.85 -0.61
N LYS A 175 -15.77 -10.68 0.45
CA LYS A 175 -16.87 -10.85 1.41
C LYS A 175 -17.25 -9.53 2.08
N ILE A 176 -16.28 -8.67 2.39
CA ILE A 176 -16.58 -7.35 2.97
C ILE A 176 -17.35 -6.49 1.98
N MET A 177 -16.91 -6.45 0.72
CA MET A 177 -17.58 -5.66 -0.33
C MET A 177 -19.02 -6.13 -0.59
N VAL A 178 -19.29 -7.44 -0.48
CA VAL A 178 -20.61 -8.02 -0.74
C VAL A 178 -21.53 -7.93 0.47
N ASN A 179 -21.02 -8.27 1.66
CA ASN A 179 -21.84 -8.42 2.87
C ASN A 179 -21.95 -7.13 3.68
N PHE A 180 -20.97 -6.22 3.56
CA PHE A 180 -20.87 -4.99 4.35
C PHE A 180 -20.69 -3.77 3.42
N PRO A 181 -21.63 -3.50 2.48
CA PRO A 181 -21.47 -2.44 1.47
C PRO A 181 -21.33 -1.03 2.05
N SER A 182 -21.75 -0.82 3.29
CA SER A 182 -21.63 0.45 4.02
C SER A 182 -20.36 0.56 4.87
N PHE A 183 -19.42 -0.39 4.77
CA PHE A 183 -18.20 -0.36 5.55
C PHE A 183 -17.40 0.92 5.28
N SER A 184 -17.00 1.61 6.35
CA SER A 184 -16.45 2.97 6.30
C SER A 184 -15.10 3.09 5.57
N LYS A 185 -14.39 1.98 5.35
CA LYS A 185 -13.08 1.94 4.67
C LYS A 185 -13.15 1.11 3.38
N MET A 186 -14.21 1.29 2.59
CA MET A 186 -14.46 0.48 1.40
C MET A 186 -13.37 0.64 0.33
N GLU A 187 -12.84 1.84 0.16
CA GLU A 187 -11.73 2.17 -0.72
C GLU A 187 -10.46 1.39 -0.35
N TYR A 188 -10.18 1.24 0.95
CA TYR A 188 -9.05 0.45 1.46
C TYR A 188 -9.22 -1.03 1.13
N VAL A 189 -10.42 -1.57 1.37
CA VAL A 189 -10.76 -2.97 1.04
C VAL A 189 -10.62 -3.22 -0.46
N LYS A 190 -11.17 -2.35 -1.31
CA LYS A 190 -11.04 -2.43 -2.78
C LYS A 190 -9.56 -2.41 -3.20
N LEU A 191 -8.74 -1.54 -2.59
CA LEU A 191 -7.32 -1.45 -2.90
C LEU A 191 -6.58 -2.74 -2.53
N LYS A 192 -6.83 -3.27 -1.33
CA LYS A 192 -6.20 -4.50 -0.86
C LYS A 192 -6.65 -5.73 -1.63
N TYR A 193 -7.93 -5.79 -2.03
CA TYR A 193 -8.43 -6.80 -2.96
C TYR A 193 -7.66 -6.76 -4.28
N ALA A 194 -7.58 -5.58 -4.92
CA ALA A 194 -6.85 -5.41 -6.17
C ALA A 194 -5.36 -5.77 -6.02
N LYS A 195 -4.70 -5.34 -4.93
CA LYS A 195 -3.32 -5.72 -4.63
C LYS A 195 -3.15 -7.24 -4.48
N SER A 196 -4.10 -7.92 -3.84
CA SER A 196 -4.06 -9.39 -3.71
C SER A 196 -4.13 -10.05 -5.08
N LEU A 197 -5.05 -9.61 -5.94
CA LEU A 197 -5.20 -10.14 -7.29
C LEU A 197 -3.94 -9.93 -8.16
N LEU A 198 -3.29 -8.77 -8.05
CA LEU A 198 -2.04 -8.48 -8.77
C LEU A 198 -0.89 -9.43 -8.38
N GLN A 199 -0.91 -9.98 -7.16
CA GLN A 199 0.12 -10.93 -6.70
C GLN A 199 -0.13 -12.37 -7.19
N MET A 200 -1.32 -12.69 -7.71
CA MET A 200 -1.69 -14.06 -8.08
C MET A 200 -1.12 -14.54 -9.43
N ASN A 201 -0.38 -13.70 -10.15
CA ASN A 201 0.21 -13.97 -11.48
C ASN A 201 -0.76 -14.62 -12.50
N ASP A 202 -2.05 -14.30 -12.39
CA ASP A 202 -3.11 -14.75 -13.28
C ASP A 202 -3.61 -13.54 -14.08
N LYS A 203 -3.63 -13.66 -15.41
CA LYS A 203 -4.03 -12.58 -16.32
C LYS A 203 -5.48 -12.13 -16.09
N ASN A 204 -6.40 -13.06 -15.83
CA ASN A 204 -7.80 -12.71 -15.58
C ASN A 204 -7.93 -11.92 -14.27
N LYS A 205 -7.20 -12.34 -13.24
CA LYS A 205 -7.14 -11.62 -11.96
C LYS A 205 -6.46 -10.27 -12.10
N PHE A 206 -5.49 -10.16 -12.99
CA PHE A 206 -4.84 -8.90 -13.30
C PHE A 206 -5.82 -7.88 -13.92
N ASP A 207 -6.58 -8.27 -14.94
CA ASP A 207 -7.57 -7.38 -15.58
C ASP A 207 -8.70 -6.99 -14.60
N GLU A 208 -9.11 -7.93 -13.75
CA GLU A 208 -10.04 -7.67 -12.65
C GLU A 208 -9.45 -6.64 -11.66
N ALA A 209 -8.19 -6.79 -11.25
CA ALA A 209 -7.52 -5.84 -10.36
C ALA A 209 -7.50 -4.42 -10.93
N LEU A 210 -7.18 -4.26 -12.22
CA LEU A 210 -7.19 -2.95 -12.88
C LEU A 210 -8.57 -2.29 -12.85
N THR A 211 -9.63 -3.09 -13.00
CA THR A 211 -11.02 -2.61 -12.93
C THR A 211 -11.33 -2.03 -11.55
N TYR A 212 -10.91 -2.72 -10.49
CA TYR A 212 -11.06 -2.22 -9.12
C TYR A 212 -10.18 -0.99 -8.84
N LEU A 213 -8.93 -0.97 -9.33
CA LEU A 213 -8.10 0.23 -9.19
C LEU A 213 -8.74 1.44 -9.88
N TYR A 214 -9.30 1.26 -11.08
CA TYR A 214 -10.00 2.32 -11.78
C TYR A 214 -11.24 2.82 -11.01
N SER A 215 -12.06 1.90 -10.46
CA SER A 215 -13.22 2.30 -9.66
C SER A 215 -12.82 3.10 -8.43
N ILE A 216 -11.73 2.76 -7.74
CA ILE A 216 -11.23 3.56 -6.61
C ILE A 216 -10.93 5.00 -7.04
N THR A 217 -10.28 5.19 -8.19
CA THR A 217 -9.94 6.54 -8.69
C THR A 217 -11.15 7.37 -9.08
N LYS A 218 -12.26 6.72 -9.42
CA LYS A 218 -13.51 7.36 -9.83
C LYS A 218 -14.43 7.63 -8.64
N ASP A 219 -14.60 6.64 -7.77
CA ASP A 219 -15.57 6.66 -6.69
C ASP A 219 -15.02 7.39 -5.45
N TYR A 220 -13.69 7.37 -5.23
CA TYR A 220 -13.03 7.98 -4.06
C TYR A 220 -11.86 8.89 -4.47
N PRO A 221 -12.06 9.88 -5.35
CA PRO A 221 -10.98 10.60 -6.04
C PRO A 221 -9.99 11.34 -5.11
N ASN A 222 -10.42 11.67 -3.88
CA ASN A 222 -9.64 12.42 -2.90
C ASN A 222 -8.97 11.52 -1.82
N SER A 223 -9.15 10.21 -1.89
CA SER A 223 -8.54 9.26 -0.95
C SER A 223 -7.07 9.00 -1.25
N ASP A 224 -6.30 8.63 -0.22
CA ASP A 224 -4.94 8.11 -0.41
C ASP A 224 -4.92 6.85 -1.27
N GLU A 225 -5.95 6.01 -1.13
CA GLU A 225 -6.14 4.81 -1.93
C GLU A 225 -6.29 5.13 -3.41
N ALA A 226 -6.98 6.21 -3.78
CA ALA A 226 -7.07 6.65 -5.16
C ALA A 226 -5.72 7.14 -5.71
N ARG A 227 -4.89 7.79 -4.88
CA ARG A 227 -3.53 8.15 -5.29
C ARG A 227 -2.69 6.89 -5.55
N ILE A 228 -2.71 5.93 -4.64
CA ILE A 228 -2.00 4.65 -4.80
C ILE A 228 -2.53 3.89 -6.04
N ALA A 229 -3.84 3.88 -6.26
CA ALA A 229 -4.44 3.23 -7.41
C ALA A 229 -3.99 3.86 -8.74
N LYS A 230 -3.92 5.20 -8.82
CA LYS A 230 -3.37 5.91 -9.99
C LYS A 230 -1.91 5.52 -10.25
N GLU A 231 -1.09 5.43 -9.21
CA GLU A 231 0.31 5.02 -9.33
C GLU A 231 0.42 3.59 -9.89
N LEU A 232 -0.32 2.63 -9.35
CA LEU A 232 -0.34 1.24 -9.81
C LEU A 232 -0.79 1.13 -11.28
N LEU A 233 -1.85 1.86 -11.66
CA LEU A 233 -2.33 1.91 -13.05
C LEU A 233 -1.27 2.49 -14.01
N ASN A 234 -0.52 3.50 -13.58
CA ASN A 234 0.53 4.12 -14.39
C ASN A 234 1.74 3.19 -14.58
N ILE A 235 2.16 2.48 -13.54
CA ILE A 235 3.23 1.47 -13.62
C ILE A 235 2.86 0.40 -14.66
N HIS A 236 1.61 -0.05 -14.67
CA HIS A 236 1.14 -1.01 -15.66
C HIS A 236 1.23 -0.45 -17.10
N LYS A 237 0.74 0.77 -17.33
CA LYS A 237 0.81 1.42 -18.66
C LYS A 237 2.26 1.49 -19.17
N LYS A 238 3.20 1.93 -18.32
CA LYS A 238 4.63 2.02 -18.67
C LYS A 238 5.23 0.66 -19.02
N THR A 239 4.90 -0.38 -18.24
CA THR A 239 5.38 -1.74 -18.48
C THR A 239 4.92 -2.25 -19.85
N LYS A 240 3.64 -2.04 -20.20
CA LYS A 240 3.07 -2.42 -21.50
C LYS A 240 3.69 -1.66 -22.67
N THR A 241 4.02 -0.38 -22.49
CA THR A 241 4.71 0.42 -23.52
C THR A 241 6.14 -0.06 -23.73
N SER A 242 6.90 -0.35 -22.66
CA SER A 242 8.29 -0.84 -22.75
C SER A 242 8.41 -2.20 -23.46
N LEU A 243 7.44 -3.09 -23.26
CA LEU A 243 7.37 -4.39 -23.92
C LEU A 243 7.04 -4.29 -25.42
N LYS A 244 6.34 -3.23 -25.85
CA LYS A 244 6.09 -2.97 -27.28
C LYS A 244 7.33 -2.42 -27.99
N VAL A 245 8.10 -1.55 -27.32
CA VAL A 245 9.31 -0.94 -27.88
C VAL A 245 10.45 -1.97 -28.05
N LYS A 246 10.55 -2.98 -27.19
CA LYS A 246 11.56 -4.07 -27.32
C LYS A 246 11.25 -5.12 -28.40
N LYS A 247 10.06 -5.10 -29.00
CA LYS A 247 9.63 -6.05 -30.05
C LYS A 247 9.64 -5.43 -31.45
N GLN A 248 10.12 -4.19 -31.57
CA GLN A 248 10.40 -3.49 -32.83
C GLN A 248 11.90 -3.39 -32.98
#